data_AF-A0A962H0U9-F1
#
_entry.id   AF-A0A962H0U9-F1
#
_cell.length_a   1.000
_cell.length_b   1.000
_cell.length_c   1.000
_cell.angle_alpha   90.00
_cell.angle_beta   90.00
_cell.angle_gamma   90.00
#
_symmetry.space_group_name_H-M   'P 1'
#
loop_
_entity.id
_entity.type
_entity.pdbx_description
1 polymer ?
#
loop_
_entity_poly.entity_id
_entity_poly.type
_entity_poly.pdbx_seq_one_letter_code
_entity_poly.pdbx_strand_id
1 'polypeptide(L)'
;MTHSLLHQMASLGSMASSTLGLWRGTMVLTAAPQPPKALVLYEFEASPYCRAVREALTALHLDAEIRPCPQGGTRFRAEAQRLGGKLQFP
;
A
#
# COMPACT_ATOMS: atom_id res chain seq x y z
N MET A 1 18.38 15.38 17.80
CA MET A 1 17.08 15.59 18.49
C MET A 1 15.97 16.00 17.53
N THR A 2 16.22 16.87 16.55
CA THR A 2 15.25 17.31 15.51
C THR A 2 14.71 16.17 14.63
N HIS A 3 15.53 15.20 14.23
CA HIS A 3 15.10 14.05 13.41
C HIS A 3 14.06 13.15 14.11
N SER A 4 14.12 13.02 15.44
CA SER A 4 13.16 12.20 16.20
C SER A 4 11.79 12.87 16.27
N LEU A 5 11.76 14.19 16.50
CA LEU A 5 10.50 14.95 16.58
C LEU A 5 9.74 14.95 15.26
N LEU A 6 10.44 15.14 14.12
CA LEU A 6 9.82 15.07 12.79
C LEU A 6 9.23 13.70 12.50
N HIS A 7 9.92 12.62 12.90
CA HIS A 7 9.41 11.26 12.76
C HIS A 7 8.14 11.02 13.60
N GLN A 8 8.10 11.51 14.84
CA GLN A 8 6.91 11.43 15.70
C GLN A 8 5.72 12.20 15.13
N MET A 9 5.96 13.36 14.51
CA MET A 9 4.88 14.11 13.84
C MET A 9 4.34 13.35 12.62
N ALA A 10 5.20 12.69 11.85
CA ALA A 10 4.79 11.89 10.70
C ALA A 10 3.97 10.66 11.10
N SER A 11 4.37 9.97 12.17
CA SER A 11 3.60 8.83 12.70
C SER A 11 2.25 9.27 13.27
N LEU A 12 2.20 10.37 14.03
CA LEU A 12 0.96 10.96 14.54
C LEU A 12 0.01 11.36 13.42
N GLY A 13 0.50 12.01 12.36
CA GLY A 13 -0.30 12.35 11.19
C GLY A 13 -0.90 11.12 10.50
N SER A 14 -0.12 10.04 10.38
CA SER A 14 -0.57 8.78 9.79
C SER A 14 -1.69 8.11 10.60
N MET A 15 -1.58 8.14 11.94
CA MET A 15 -2.61 7.64 12.84
C MET A 15 -3.87 8.51 12.78
N ALA A 16 -3.72 9.84 12.85
CA ALA A 16 -4.83 10.78 12.77
C ALA A 16 -5.63 10.63 11.47
N SER A 17 -4.95 10.45 10.32
CA SER A 17 -5.60 10.19 9.04
C SER A 17 -6.45 8.91 9.06
N SER A 18 -5.94 7.82 9.66
CA SER A 18 -6.67 6.56 9.75
C SER A 18 -7.89 6.67 10.68
N THR A 19 -7.74 7.38 11.81
CA THR A 19 -8.84 7.66 12.74
C THR A 19 -9.94 8.52 12.09
N LEU A 20 -9.57 9.61 11.40
CA LEU A 20 -10.53 10.47 10.69
C LEU A 20 -11.23 9.72 9.55
N GLY A 21 -10.53 8.78 8.90
CA GLY A 21 -11.10 7.86 7.92
C GLY A 21 -11.96 6.76 8.53
N LEU A 22 -12.29 6.81 9.83
CA LEU A 22 -13.05 5.80 10.57
C LEU A 22 -12.52 4.37 10.35
N TRP A 23 -11.20 4.24 10.23
CA TRP A 23 -10.56 2.94 9.97
C TRP A 23 -11.04 2.23 8.69
N ARG A 24 -11.55 2.97 7.70
CA ARG A 24 -12.06 2.40 6.43
C ARG A 24 -11.12 1.43 5.73
N GLY A 25 -9.80 1.61 5.89
CA GLY A 25 -8.79 0.74 5.30
C GLY A 25 -8.76 -0.68 5.86
N THR A 26 -9.49 -0.97 6.94
CA THR A 26 -9.60 -2.30 7.56
C THR A 26 -11.00 -2.91 7.40
N MET A 27 -11.88 -2.30 6.62
CA MET A 27 -13.27 -2.73 6.46
C MET A 27 -13.53 -3.25 5.06
N VAL A 28 -14.21 -4.40 4.97
CA VAL A 28 -14.82 -4.85 3.73
C VAL A 28 -16.11 -4.06 3.53
N LEU A 29 -16.24 -3.40 2.38
CA LEU A 29 -17.45 -2.66 2.00
C LEU A 29 -18.37 -3.51 1.13
N THR A 30 -17.78 -4.27 0.20
CA THR A 30 -18.50 -5.17 -0.69
C THR A 30 -17.58 -6.31 -1.09
N ALA A 31 -18.07 -7.54 -1.16
CA ALA A 31 -17.25 -8.67 -1.60
C ALA A 31 -17.37 -8.83 -3.11
N ALA A 32 -16.27 -8.61 -3.83
CA ALA A 32 -16.17 -8.89 -5.25
C ALA A 32 -15.82 -10.37 -5.50
N PRO A 33 -16.21 -10.96 -6.65
CA PRO A 33 -15.71 -12.28 -7.04
C PRO A 33 -14.19 -12.27 -7.15
N GLN A 34 -13.53 -13.32 -6.64
CA GLN A 34 -12.08 -13.44 -6.78
C GLN A 34 -11.71 -13.62 -8.26
N PRO A 35 -10.68 -12.93 -8.75
CA PRO A 35 -10.19 -13.12 -10.10
C PRO A 35 -9.59 -14.53 -10.26
N PRO A 36 -9.65 -15.12 -11.48
CA PRO A 36 -9.08 -16.44 -11.74
C PRO A 36 -7.55 -16.49 -11.62
N LYS A 37 -6.90 -15.32 -11.68
CA LYS A 37 -5.46 -15.16 -11.45
C LYS A 37 -5.26 -14.36 -10.17
N ALA A 38 -4.38 -14.85 -9.29
CA ALA A 38 -4.02 -14.14 -8.07
C ALA A 38 -3.50 -12.73 -8.40
N LEU A 39 -4.01 -11.74 -7.68
CA LEU A 39 -3.53 -10.38 -7.79
C LEU A 39 -2.15 -10.28 -7.13
N VAL A 40 -1.24 -9.52 -7.73
CA VAL A 40 0.07 -9.22 -7.15
C VAL A 40 0.22 -7.72 -7.14
N LEU A 41 0.42 -7.13 -5.96
CA LEU A 41 0.62 -5.71 -5.78
C LEU A 41 2.08 -5.42 -5.47
N TYR A 42 2.79 -4.80 -6.42
CA TYR A 42 4.10 -4.20 -6.14
C TYR A 42 3.89 -2.82 -5.55
N GLU A 43 4.38 -2.59 -4.34
CA GLU A 43 4.02 -1.37 -3.63
C GLU A 43 5.16 -0.72 -2.87
N PHE A 44 5.00 0.57 -2.60
CA PHE A 44 5.83 1.29 -1.64
C PHE A 44 4.95 1.73 -0.47
N GLU A 45 5.21 1.20 0.73
CA GLU A 45 4.36 1.39 1.92
C GLU A 45 4.03 2.86 2.21
N ALA A 46 5.02 3.75 2.09
CA ALA A 46 4.86 5.17 2.37
C ALA A 46 4.16 5.97 1.25
N SER A 47 3.79 5.33 0.13
CA SER A 47 3.10 5.99 -0.97
C SER A 47 1.60 6.07 -0.70
N PRO A 48 0.98 7.27 -0.75
CA PRO A 48 -0.47 7.41 -0.59
C PRO A 48 -1.24 6.71 -1.72
N TYR A 49 -0.64 6.56 -2.90
CA TYR A 49 -1.25 5.83 -4.02
C TYR A 49 -1.29 4.33 -3.77
N CYS A 50 -0.20 3.76 -3.22
CA CYS A 50 -0.17 2.35 -2.81
C CYS A 50 -1.17 2.08 -1.69
N ARG A 51 -1.27 2.99 -0.71
CA ARG A 51 -2.29 2.93 0.33
C ARG A 51 -3.70 2.89 -0.25
N ALA A 52 -4.02 3.75 -1.21
CA ALA A 52 -5.34 3.76 -1.84
C ALA A 52 -5.69 2.41 -2.51
N VAL A 53 -4.71 1.77 -3.17
CA VAL A 53 -4.91 0.43 -3.76
C VAL A 53 -5.10 -0.63 -2.68
N ARG A 54 -4.34 -0.61 -1.57
CA ARG A 54 -4.59 -1.51 -0.42
C ARG A 54 -5.98 -1.33 0.17
N GLU A 55 -6.41 -0.08 0.39
CA GLU A 55 -7.76 0.21 0.89
C GLU A 55 -8.83 -0.31 -0.08
N ALA A 56 -8.62 -0.21 -1.40
CA ALA A 56 -9.53 -0.76 -2.40
C ALA A 56 -9.57 -2.30 -2.39
N LEU A 57 -8.43 -2.97 -2.28
CA LEU A 57 -8.36 -4.44 -2.15
C LEU A 57 -9.12 -4.91 -0.92
N THR A 58 -8.91 -4.27 0.24
CA THR A 58 -9.65 -4.58 1.47
C THR A 58 -11.15 -4.31 1.31
N ALA A 59 -11.51 -3.13 0.79
CA ALA A 59 -12.90 -2.73 0.61
C ALA A 59 -13.68 -3.70 -0.29
N LEU A 60 -13.00 -4.29 -1.29
CA LEU A 60 -13.55 -5.25 -2.23
C LEU A 60 -13.42 -6.72 -1.79
N HIS A 61 -12.80 -6.98 -0.63
CA HIS A 61 -12.47 -8.32 -0.15
C HIS A 61 -11.66 -9.16 -1.17
N LEU A 62 -10.70 -8.54 -1.84
CA LEU A 62 -9.86 -9.19 -2.85
C LEU A 62 -8.56 -9.70 -2.26
N ASP A 63 -8.21 -10.94 -2.59
CA ASP A 63 -6.93 -11.52 -2.19
C ASP A 63 -5.81 -11.03 -3.11
N ALA A 64 -4.69 -10.61 -2.51
CA ALA A 64 -3.52 -10.15 -3.24
C ALA A 64 -2.21 -10.54 -2.56
N GLU A 65 -1.22 -10.95 -3.34
CA GLU A 65 0.17 -11.08 -2.91
C GLU A 65 0.82 -9.68 -2.86
N ILE A 66 1.29 -9.26 -1.70
CA ILE A 66 1.95 -7.96 -1.53
C ILE A 66 3.47 -8.11 -1.71
N ARG A 67 4.03 -7.41 -2.70
CA ARG A 67 5.47 -7.40 -3.01
C ARG A 67 6.10 -6.03 -2.71
N PRO A 68 6.64 -5.83 -1.49
CA PRO A 68 7.14 -4.52 -1.06
C PRO A 68 8.40 -4.07 -1.82
N CYS A 69 8.37 -2.83 -2.30
CA CYS A 69 9.39 -2.16 -3.10
C CYS A 69 9.86 -0.85 -2.40
N PRO A 70 10.34 -0.91 -1.14
CA PRO A 70 10.79 0.27 -0.40
C PRO A 70 11.92 0.98 -1.14
N GLN A 71 12.17 2.25 -0.78
CA GLN A 71 13.29 3.00 -1.33
C GLN A 71 14.60 2.24 -1.13
N GLY A 72 15.34 2.00 -2.22
CA GLY A 72 16.58 1.21 -2.21
C GLY A 72 16.41 -0.31 -2.11
N GLY A 73 15.18 -0.83 -1.97
CA GLY A 73 14.93 -2.27 -1.95
C GLY A 73 15.20 -2.92 -3.31
N THR A 74 15.80 -4.10 -3.32
CA THR A 74 16.20 -4.78 -4.57
C THR A 74 15.34 -6.00 -4.92
N ARG A 75 14.70 -6.62 -3.92
CA ARG A 75 14.03 -7.92 -4.03
C ARG A 75 13.00 -8.00 -5.16
N PHE A 76 12.10 -7.02 -5.25
CA PHE A 76 10.98 -7.05 -6.19
C PHE A 76 11.01 -5.91 -7.22
N ARG A 77 11.88 -4.90 -7.04
CA ARG A 77 11.94 -3.73 -7.94
C ARG A 77 12.32 -4.10 -9.38
N ALA A 78 13.29 -5.00 -9.55
CA ALA A 78 13.70 -5.44 -10.87
C ALA A 78 12.55 -6.16 -11.61
N GLU A 79 11.80 -6.99 -10.88
CA GLU A 79 10.62 -7.66 -11.43
C GLU A 79 9.49 -6.68 -11.76
N ALA A 80 9.21 -5.73 -10.85
CA ALA A 80 8.23 -4.68 -11.06
C ALA A 80 8.56 -3.83 -12.31
N GLN A 81 9.83 -3.45 -12.49
CA GLN A 81 10.27 -2.72 -13.67
C GLN A 81 10.12 -3.54 -14.95
N ARG A 82 10.47 -4.84 -14.90
CA ARG A 82 10.34 -5.75 -16.05
C ARG A 82 8.88 -5.91 -16.48
N LEU A 83 7.96 -5.97 -15.53
CA LEU A 83 6.52 -6.15 -15.80
C LEU A 83 5.81 -4.84 -16.15
N GLY A 84 6.09 -3.75 -15.43
CA GLY A 84 5.43 -2.46 -15.56
C GLY A 84 6.14 -1.44 -16.48
N GLY A 85 7.32 -1.77 -17.00
CA GLY A 85 8.12 -0.93 -17.89
C GLY A 85 8.84 0.25 -17.22
N LYS A 86 8.46 0.63 -16.00
CA LYS A 86 9.05 1.72 -15.22
C LYS A 86 9.01 1.43 -13.72
N LEU A 87 9.92 2.05 -12.97
CA LEU A 87 9.96 2.00 -11.50
C LEU A 87 9.02 3.04 -10.89
N GLN A 88 7.72 2.89 -11.12
CA GLN A 88 6.66 3.70 -10.52
C GLN A 88 5.68 2.75 -9.81
N PHE A 89 5.22 3.13 -8.61
CA PHE A 89 4.36 2.31 -7.76
C PHE A 89 3.11 3.10 -7.29
N PRO A 90 1.96 2.44 -7.06
CA PRO A 90 1.70 1.07 -7.48
C PRO A 90 1.74 0.94 -9.01
#